data_AF-A0A955ZBR5-F1
#
_entry.id   AF-A0A955ZBR5-F1
#
_cell.length_a   1.000
_cell.length_b   1.000
_cell.length_c   1.000
_cell.angle_alpha   90.00
_cell.angle_beta   90.00
_cell.angle_gamma   90.00
#
_symmetry.space_group_name_H-M   'P 1'
#
loop_
_entity.id
_entity.type
_entity.pdbx_description
1 polymer ?
#
loop_
_entity_poly.entity_id
_entity_poly.type
_entity_poly.pdbx_seq_one_letter_code
_entity_poly.pdbx_strand_id
1 'polypeptide(L)'
;MHIEDLGSRNKTRVLGKALGKGERTPVTVGSVVEIGYATILVQLGRPEQSRVAPPSQPTRPGGPVPSPGPIVLDPTMQRLYALLDVIAPSPLNVLILGETGTGKEVFAEAIHTGSARADKPFLRVNCAGLSGSLLESELFGHEKGAFTGALQAKSGLFEAADG
;
A
#
# COMPACT_ATOMS: atom_id res chain seq x y z
N MET A 1 -4.05 -15.38 15.69
CA MET A 1 -2.75 -14.69 15.87
C MET A 1 -2.76 -14.03 17.23
N HIS A 2 -1.59 -13.78 17.86
CA HIS A 2 -1.50 -13.03 19.12
C HIS A 2 -0.58 -11.84 18.91
N ILE A 3 -0.88 -10.72 19.56
CA ILE A 3 0.02 -9.55 19.62
C ILE A 3 0.52 -9.43 21.05
N GLU A 4 1.82 -9.20 21.16
CA GLU A 4 2.54 -8.97 22.40
C GLU A 4 3.25 -7.63 22.32
N ASP A 5 3.11 -6.80 23.34
CA ASP A 5 3.88 -5.56 23.45
C ASP A 5 5.22 -5.84 24.17
N LEU A 6 6.32 -5.81 23.43
CA LEU A 6 7.68 -6.06 23.95
C LEU A 6 8.27 -4.87 24.73
N GLY A 7 7.47 -3.85 25.04
CA GLY A 7 7.92 -2.65 25.75
C GLY A 7 8.01 -1.42 24.85
N SER A 8 7.12 -1.30 23.87
CA SER A 8 7.01 -0.14 22.99
C SER A 8 6.80 1.14 23.79
N ARG A 9 7.67 2.14 23.57
CA ARG A 9 7.54 3.49 24.14
C ARG A 9 6.21 4.15 23.76
N ASN A 10 5.66 3.79 22.60
CA ASN A 10 4.47 4.40 22.03
C ASN A 10 3.16 3.72 22.47
N LYS A 11 3.24 2.63 23.25
CA LYS A 11 2.14 1.79 23.74
C LYS A 11 1.32 1.13 22.61
N THR A 12 1.06 -0.16 22.74
CA THR A 12 0.18 -0.91 21.82
C THR A 12 -1.24 -0.98 22.39
N ARG A 13 -2.26 -0.74 21.57
CA ARG A 13 -3.67 -0.96 21.95
C ARG A 13 -4.34 -1.92 20.99
N VAL A 14 -5.20 -2.78 21.50
CA VAL A 14 -6.05 -3.67 20.69
C VAL A 14 -7.48 -3.41 21.09
N LEU A 15 -8.33 -3.07 20.12
CA LEU A 15 -9.75 -2.71 20.35
C LEU A 15 -9.90 -1.61 21.42
N GLY A 16 -8.98 -0.63 21.42
CA GLY A 16 -8.95 0.48 22.40
C GLY A 16 -8.38 0.13 23.77
N LYS A 17 -8.12 -1.15 24.10
CA LYS A 17 -7.47 -1.57 25.34
C LYS A 17 -5.95 -1.52 25.19
N ALA A 18 -5.27 -0.79 26.08
CA ALA A 18 -3.81 -0.79 26.14
C ALA A 18 -3.28 -2.15 26.61
N LEU A 19 -2.29 -2.68 25.90
CA LEU A 19 -1.56 -3.89 26.25
C LEU A 19 -0.49 -3.58 27.29
N GLY A 20 -0.42 -4.38 28.35
CA GLY A 20 0.70 -4.40 29.27
C GLY A 20 1.96 -4.99 28.62
N LYS A 21 3.14 -4.64 29.16
CA LYS A 21 4.43 -5.18 28.71
C LYS A 21 4.45 -6.71 28.89
N GLY A 22 4.61 -7.45 27.79
CA GLY A 22 4.57 -8.92 27.76
C GLY A 22 3.17 -9.55 27.82
N GLU A 23 2.10 -8.73 27.83
CA GLU A 23 0.72 -9.24 27.75
C GLU A 23 0.45 -9.72 26.32
N ARG A 24 -0.06 -10.95 26.18
CA ARG A 24 -0.44 -11.50 24.88
C ARG A 24 -1.95 -11.38 24.71
N THR A 25 -2.39 -10.57 23.77
CA THR A 25 -3.83 -10.48 23.42
C THR A 25 -4.08 -11.19 22.09
N PRO A 26 -5.08 -12.09 22.02
CA PRO A 26 -5.48 -12.70 20.76
C PRO A 26 -6.03 -11.64 19.82
N VAL A 27 -5.61 -11.72 18.56
CA VAL A 27 -6.06 -10.83 17.48
C VAL A 27 -6.86 -11.64 16.48
N THR A 28 -8.09 -11.19 16.26
CA THR A 28 -9.09 -11.80 15.40
C THR A 28 -9.33 -10.94 14.17
N VAL A 29 -10.05 -11.49 13.20
CA VAL A 29 -10.57 -10.73 12.05
C VAL A 29 -11.46 -9.60 12.55
N GLY A 30 -11.27 -8.40 12.01
CA GLY A 30 -11.94 -7.18 12.44
C GLY A 30 -11.27 -6.52 13.66
N SER A 31 -10.22 -7.09 14.24
CA SER A 31 -9.49 -6.43 15.32
C SER A 31 -8.75 -5.19 14.80
N VAL A 32 -9.00 -4.07 15.46
CA VAL A 32 -8.24 -2.83 15.30
C VAL A 32 -7.09 -2.84 16.28
N VAL A 33 -5.86 -2.72 15.78
CA VAL A 33 -4.63 -2.65 16.56
C VAL A 33 -4.01 -1.29 16.35
N GLU A 34 -3.88 -0.51 17.41
CA GLU A 34 -3.23 0.80 17.38
C GLU A 34 -1.81 0.65 17.91
N ILE A 35 -0.82 1.04 17.10
CA ILE A 35 0.59 1.06 17.49
C ILE A 35 1.07 2.51 17.40
N GLY A 36 1.10 3.20 18.53
CA GLY A 36 1.33 4.65 18.54
C GLY A 36 0.25 5.40 17.76
N TYR A 37 0.61 5.96 16.60
CA TYR A 37 -0.30 6.67 15.69
C TYR A 37 -0.79 5.81 14.51
N ALA A 38 -0.25 4.61 14.34
CA ALA A 38 -0.64 3.71 13.25
C ALA A 38 -1.84 2.87 13.68
N THR A 39 -2.89 2.82 12.85
CA THR A 39 -4.05 1.94 13.05
C THR A 39 -3.99 0.77 12.05
N ILE A 40 -3.91 -0.45 12.55
CA ILE A 40 -3.85 -1.69 11.78
C ILE A 40 -5.19 -2.39 11.92
N LEU A 41 -5.91 -2.57 10.82
CA LEU A 41 -7.14 -3.35 10.77
C LEU A 41 -6.81 -4.77 10.29
N VAL A 42 -7.04 -5.78 11.14
CA VAL A 42 -6.70 -7.17 10.82
C VAL A 42 -7.87 -7.84 10.09
N GLN A 43 -7.69 -8.16 8.81
CA GLN A 43 -8.64 -8.97 8.05
C GLN A 43 -8.01 -10.33 7.70
N LEU A 44 -8.70 -11.44 7.99
CA LEU A 44 -8.39 -12.70 7.32
C LEU A 44 -8.99 -12.60 5.93
N GLY A 45 -8.15 -12.71 4.90
CA GLY A 45 -8.62 -13.20 3.61
C GLY A 45 -9.27 -14.55 3.84
N ARG A 46 -10.60 -14.66 3.65
CA ARG A 46 -11.32 -15.92 3.86
C ARG A 46 -10.60 -17.04 3.08
N PRO A 47 -10.18 -18.14 3.74
CA PRO A 47 -9.72 -19.31 2.99
C PRO A 47 -10.89 -19.83 2.14
N GLU A 48 -10.56 -20.34 0.95
CA GLU A 48 -11.47 -21.04 0.05
C GLU A 48 -12.48 -21.90 0.81
N GLN A 49 -13.78 -21.68 0.57
CA GLN A 49 -14.72 -22.77 0.36
C GLN A 49 -16.07 -22.22 -0.10
N SER A 50 -16.51 -22.75 -1.24
CA SER A 50 -17.91 -22.89 -1.64
C SER A 50 -18.64 -21.64 -2.13
N ARG A 51 -18.40 -21.29 -3.40
CA ARG A 51 -19.34 -21.51 -4.50
C ARG A 51 -18.81 -20.78 -5.73
N VAL A 52 -18.21 -21.55 -6.64
CA VAL A 52 -18.17 -21.15 -8.05
C VAL A 52 -19.62 -21.13 -8.52
N ALA A 53 -20.20 -19.94 -8.62
CA ALA A 53 -21.21 -19.68 -9.63
C ALA A 53 -20.51 -18.80 -10.68
N PRO A 54 -20.48 -19.19 -11.96
CA PRO A 54 -19.88 -18.36 -12.99
C PRO A 54 -20.62 -17.02 -13.02
N PRO A 55 -19.94 -15.85 -13.07
CA PRO A 55 -20.62 -14.63 -13.42
C PRO A 55 -21.04 -14.78 -14.89
N SER A 56 -22.34 -15.02 -15.07
CA SER A 56 -23.06 -14.81 -16.32
C SER A 56 -22.66 -13.44 -16.88
N GLN A 57 -22.14 -13.45 -18.11
CA GLN A 57 -21.81 -12.24 -18.85
C GLN A 57 -23.03 -11.30 -18.85
N PRO A 58 -22.91 -10.03 -18.43
CA PRO A 58 -23.91 -9.04 -18.75
C PRO A 58 -23.68 -8.61 -20.21
N THR A 59 -24.48 -9.16 -21.11
CA THR A 59 -24.77 -8.54 -22.39
C THR A 59 -25.42 -7.18 -22.15
N ARG A 60 -24.68 -6.09 -22.40
CA ARG A 60 -25.27 -4.78 -22.69
C ARG A 60 -24.57 -4.12 -23.88
N PRO A 61 -25.33 -3.59 -24.85
CA PRO A 61 -24.78 -2.91 -26.02
C PRO A 61 -24.50 -1.43 -25.71
N GLY A 62 -23.40 -0.90 -26.26
CA GLY A 62 -23.23 0.53 -26.57
C GLY A 62 -22.92 1.48 -25.41
N GLY A 63 -21.64 1.70 -25.14
CA GLY A 63 -21.10 2.81 -24.34
C GLY A 63 -19.58 2.89 -24.53
N PRO A 64 -18.95 4.07 -24.40
CA PRO A 64 -17.52 4.24 -24.69
C PRO A 64 -16.70 3.33 -23.77
N VAL A 65 -15.87 2.49 -24.39
CA VAL A 65 -15.04 1.47 -23.73
C VAL A 65 -14.07 2.20 -22.79
N PRO A 66 -14.15 2.02 -21.46
CA PRO A 66 -13.08 2.45 -20.58
C PRO A 66 -11.84 1.65 -20.96
N SER A 67 -10.72 2.34 -21.12
CA SER A 67 -9.39 1.77 -21.38
C SER A 67 -9.14 0.53 -20.51
N PRO A 68 -8.50 -0.53 -21.06
CA PRO A 68 -8.43 -1.82 -20.39
C PRO A 68 -7.70 -1.69 -19.06
N GLY A 69 -8.46 -1.76 -17.97
CA GLY A 69 -7.91 -1.94 -16.64
C GLY A 69 -7.13 -3.27 -16.58
N PRO A 70 -6.27 -3.44 -15.58
CA PRO A 70 -5.46 -4.64 -15.47
C PRO A 70 -6.32 -5.90 -15.41
N ILE A 71 -5.96 -6.91 -16.21
CA ILE A 71 -6.64 -8.20 -16.21
C ILE A 71 -6.13 -9.01 -15.02
N VAL A 72 -6.99 -9.17 -14.01
CA VAL A 72 -6.64 -9.87 -12.76
C VAL A 72 -7.17 -11.30 -12.80
N LEU A 73 -6.28 -12.26 -13.04
CA LEU A 73 -6.63 -13.68 -13.12
C LEU A 73 -6.48 -14.40 -11.78
N ASP A 74 -5.56 -13.96 -10.94
CA ASP A 74 -5.30 -14.59 -9.65
C ASP A 74 -6.41 -14.26 -8.64
N PRO A 75 -7.04 -15.26 -7.99
CA PRO A 75 -8.15 -15.05 -7.06
C PRO A 75 -7.75 -14.27 -5.80
N THR A 76 -6.47 -14.32 -5.40
CA THR A 76 -5.97 -13.51 -4.26
C THR A 76 -5.88 -12.04 -4.67
N MET A 77 -5.36 -11.77 -5.86
CA MET A 77 -5.35 -10.41 -6.40
C MET A 77 -6.77 -9.87 -6.62
N GLN A 78 -7.72 -10.67 -7.12
CA GLN A 78 -9.12 -10.22 -7.26
C GLN A 78 -9.71 -9.73 -5.93
N ARG A 79 -9.39 -10.41 -4.81
CA ARG A 79 -9.81 -9.98 -3.47
C ARG A 79 -9.11 -8.70 -3.02
N LEU A 80 -7.83 -8.52 -3.35
CA LEU A 80 -7.13 -7.26 -3.09
C LEU A 80 -7.74 -6.11 -3.90
N TYR A 81 -8.12 -6.34 -5.16
CA TYR A 81 -8.83 -5.35 -5.97
C TYR A 81 -10.19 -4.99 -5.39
N ALA A 82 -10.88 -5.92 -4.73
CA ALA A 82 -12.12 -5.60 -4.00
C ALA A 82 -11.91 -4.69 -2.77
N LEU A 83 -10.67 -4.59 -2.25
CA LEU A 83 -10.33 -3.65 -1.18
C LEU A 83 -9.96 -2.26 -1.69
N LEU A 84 -9.82 -2.06 -3.01
CA LEU A 84 -9.46 -0.75 -3.58
C LEU A 84 -10.48 0.32 -3.22
N ASP A 85 -11.78 0.01 -3.21
CA ASP A 85 -12.83 0.96 -2.84
C ASP A 85 -12.66 1.53 -1.42
N VAL A 86 -11.99 0.79 -0.54
CA VAL A 86 -11.70 1.19 0.85
C VAL A 86 -10.34 1.87 0.96
N ILE A 87 -9.34 1.33 0.27
CA ILE A 87 -7.94 1.77 0.39
C ILE A 87 -7.69 3.04 -0.42
N ALA A 88 -8.19 3.12 -1.66
CA ALA A 88 -7.90 4.21 -2.58
C ALA A 88 -8.34 5.60 -2.09
N PRO A 89 -9.54 5.82 -1.51
CA PRO A 89 -9.90 7.13 -0.97
C PRO A 89 -9.19 7.47 0.35
N SER A 90 -8.46 6.52 0.94
CA SER A 90 -7.81 6.70 2.24
C SER A 90 -6.50 7.51 2.12
N PRO A 91 -6.20 8.42 3.06
CA PRO A 91 -4.91 9.13 3.09
C PRO A 91 -3.76 8.28 3.69
N LEU A 92 -4.00 6.99 3.97
CA LEU A 92 -3.06 6.12 4.66
C LEU A 92 -1.97 5.59 3.71
N ASN A 93 -0.77 5.38 4.27
CA ASN A 93 0.32 4.71 3.57
C ASN A 93 0.00 3.22 3.39
N VAL A 94 0.24 2.68 2.20
CA VAL A 94 -0.05 1.28 1.85
C VAL A 94 1.25 0.51 1.65
N LEU A 95 1.39 -0.63 2.34
CA LEU A 95 2.48 -1.58 2.14
C LEU A 95 1.97 -2.81 1.39
N ILE A 96 2.51 -3.08 0.20
CA ILE A 96 2.15 -4.24 -0.62
C ILE A 96 3.27 -5.27 -0.54
N LEU A 97 2.96 -6.47 -0.04
CA LEU A 97 3.90 -7.57 0.09
C LEU A 97 3.55 -8.70 -0.88
N GLY A 98 4.58 -9.37 -1.41
CA GLY A 98 4.41 -10.53 -2.29
C GLY A 98 5.69 -10.86 -3.04
N GLU A 99 5.69 -11.95 -3.79
CA GLU A 99 6.83 -12.40 -4.59
C GLU A 99 7.08 -11.53 -5.83
N THR A 100 8.29 -11.56 -6.37
CA THR A 100 8.64 -10.83 -7.60
C THR A 100 7.70 -11.28 -8.73
N GLY A 101 7.14 -10.32 -9.47
CA GLY A 101 6.26 -10.61 -10.62
C GLY A 101 4.77 -10.78 -10.30
N THR A 102 4.31 -10.66 -9.05
CA THR A 102 2.88 -10.77 -8.70
C THR A 102 2.03 -9.54 -9.07
N GLY A 103 2.58 -8.56 -9.79
CA GLY A 103 1.82 -7.37 -10.23
C GLY A 103 1.59 -6.30 -9.17
N LYS A 104 2.46 -6.22 -8.15
CA LYS A 104 2.37 -5.19 -7.08
C LYS A 104 2.38 -3.76 -7.61
N GLU A 105 3.16 -3.49 -8.65
CA GLU A 105 3.25 -2.18 -9.29
C GLU A 105 1.92 -1.78 -9.94
N VAL A 106 1.28 -2.73 -10.60
CA VAL A 106 -0.02 -2.54 -11.26
C VAL A 106 -1.12 -2.31 -10.21
N PHE A 107 -1.04 -3.01 -9.08
CA PHE A 107 -1.95 -2.77 -7.95
C PHE A 107 -1.74 -1.40 -7.30
N ALA A 108 -0.48 -0.97 -7.12
CA ALA A 108 -0.18 0.36 -6.59
C ALA A 108 -0.70 1.49 -7.50
N GLU A 109 -0.58 1.32 -8.81
CA GLU A 109 -1.19 2.21 -9.79
C GLU A 109 -2.71 2.23 -9.69
N ALA A 110 -3.36 1.06 -9.54
CA ALA A 110 -4.81 1.00 -9.34
C ALA A 110 -5.27 1.72 -8.05
N ILE A 111 -4.49 1.65 -6.97
CA ILE A 111 -4.75 2.45 -5.76
C ILE A 111 -4.68 3.95 -6.07
N HIS A 112 -3.62 4.39 -6.77
CA HIS A 112 -3.46 5.80 -7.11
C HIS A 112 -4.59 6.33 -7.99
N THR A 113 -4.93 5.61 -9.07
CA THR A 113 -6.01 5.98 -9.99
C THR A 113 -7.39 5.99 -9.32
N GLY A 114 -7.61 5.15 -8.30
CA GLY A 114 -8.85 5.15 -7.52
C GLY A 114 -8.91 6.19 -6.40
N SER A 115 -7.80 6.92 -6.15
CA SER A 115 -7.68 7.82 -4.99
C SER A 115 -8.11 9.24 -5.29
N ALA A 116 -8.24 10.06 -4.24
CA ALA A 116 -8.42 11.51 -4.37
C ALA A 116 -7.21 12.22 -5.03
N ARG A 117 -6.10 11.49 -5.25
CA ARG A 117 -4.87 11.99 -5.88
C ARG A 117 -4.68 11.45 -7.30
N ALA A 118 -5.71 10.86 -7.92
CA ALA A 118 -5.64 10.27 -9.25
C ALA A 118 -5.07 11.22 -10.33
N ASP A 119 -5.40 12.52 -10.23
CA ASP A 119 -4.93 13.55 -11.16
C ASP A 119 -3.52 14.08 -10.86
N LYS A 120 -2.89 13.59 -9.78
CA LYS A 120 -1.56 14.03 -9.33
C LYS A 120 -0.47 13.06 -9.82
N PRO A 121 0.80 13.49 -9.87
CA PRO A 121 1.89 12.66 -10.36
C PRO A 121 2.02 11.34 -9.57
N PHE A 122 2.13 10.21 -10.28
CA PHE A 122 2.45 8.92 -9.69
C PHE A 122 3.89 8.53 -10.05
N LEU A 123 4.78 8.58 -9.07
CA LEU A 123 6.18 8.27 -9.26
C LEU A 123 6.51 6.87 -8.75
N ARG A 124 7.11 6.05 -9.62
CA ARG A 124 7.62 4.72 -9.28
C ARG A 124 9.13 4.80 -9.06
N VAL A 125 9.59 4.37 -7.89
CA VAL A 125 11.02 4.32 -7.55
C VAL A 125 11.43 2.88 -7.34
N ASN A 126 12.39 2.41 -8.14
CA ASN A 126 12.99 1.09 -7.95
C ASN A 126 14.24 1.21 -7.06
N CYS A 127 14.08 0.84 -5.79
CA CYS A 127 15.17 0.88 -4.80
C CYS A 127 16.28 -0.15 -5.05
N ALA A 128 16.07 -1.17 -5.90
CA ALA A 128 17.09 -2.18 -6.18
C ALA A 128 18.21 -1.68 -7.11
N GLY A 129 17.98 -0.58 -7.84
CA GLY A 129 18.93 0.00 -8.80
C GLY A 129 19.76 1.17 -8.27
N LEU A 130 19.53 1.61 -7.03
CA LEU A 130 20.13 2.83 -6.46
C LEU A 130 21.04 2.49 -5.28
N SER A 131 22.26 3.03 -5.25
CA SER A 131 23.09 2.98 -4.03
C SER A 131 22.49 3.91 -2.97
N GLY A 132 22.72 3.65 -1.68
CA GLY A 132 22.09 4.42 -0.59
C GLY A 132 22.29 5.94 -0.72
N SER A 133 23.49 6.40 -1.07
CA SER A 133 23.78 7.83 -1.25
C SER A 133 23.11 8.44 -2.49
N LEU A 134 22.93 7.67 -3.56
CA LEU A 134 22.18 8.10 -4.74
C LEU A 134 20.68 8.11 -4.46
N LEU A 135 20.17 7.12 -3.72
CA LEU A 135 18.76 7.05 -3.33
C LEU A 135 18.34 8.27 -2.49
N GLU A 136 19.14 8.63 -1.48
CA GLU A 136 18.86 9.82 -0.65
C GLU A 136 18.87 11.11 -1.49
N SER A 137 19.86 11.25 -2.35
CA SER A 137 20.02 12.40 -3.26
C SER A 137 18.88 12.51 -4.29
N GLU A 138 18.34 11.39 -4.76
CA GLU A 138 17.16 11.37 -5.61
C GLU A 138 15.88 11.71 -4.82
N LEU A 139 15.66 11.08 -3.67
CA LEU A 139 14.45 11.26 -2.88
C LEU A 139 14.30 12.68 -2.31
N PHE A 140 15.38 13.21 -1.74
CA PHE A 140 15.38 14.50 -1.03
C PHE A 140 15.99 15.64 -1.83
N GLY A 141 16.66 15.34 -2.95
CA GLY A 141 17.42 16.33 -3.69
C GLY A 141 18.76 16.61 -3.04
N HIS A 142 19.52 17.51 -3.66
CA HIS A 142 20.79 17.99 -3.12
C HIS A 142 21.13 19.38 -3.67
N GLU A 143 21.88 20.15 -2.90
CA GLU A 143 22.48 21.39 -3.39
C GLU A 143 23.80 21.12 -4.13
N LYS A 144 24.19 22.09 -4.98
CA LYS A 144 25.48 22.08 -5.67
C LYS A 144 26.62 21.96 -4.66
N GLY A 145 27.48 20.96 -4.82
CA GLY A 145 28.64 20.74 -3.96
C GLY A 145 28.38 19.87 -2.72
N ALA A 146 27.19 19.29 -2.55
CA ALA A 146 26.89 18.39 -1.42
C ALA A 146 27.76 17.11 -1.37
N PHE A 147 28.26 16.65 -2.53
CA PHE A 147 29.20 15.53 -2.66
C PHE A 147 30.06 15.67 -3.94
N THR A 148 31.12 14.87 -4.06
CA THR A 148 31.96 14.81 -5.25
C THR A 148 31.15 14.32 -6.45
N GLY A 149 30.74 15.24 -7.32
CA GLY A 149 29.86 14.98 -8.48
C GLY A 149 28.59 15.83 -8.53
N ALA A 150 28.24 16.54 -7.45
CA ALA A 150 27.10 17.44 -7.37
C ALA A 150 27.34 18.77 -8.11
N LEU A 151 27.39 18.72 -9.45
CA LEU A 151 27.69 19.87 -10.32
C LEU A 151 26.56 20.91 -10.35
N GLN A 152 25.31 20.48 -10.11
CA GLN A 152 24.12 21.32 -10.06
C GLN A 152 23.21 20.89 -8.91
N ALA A 153 22.35 21.81 -8.46
CA ALA A 153 21.32 21.49 -7.48
C ALA A 153 20.16 20.73 -8.15
N LYS A 154 19.55 19.80 -7.43
CA LYS A 154 18.45 18.95 -7.91
C LYS A 154 17.35 18.90 -6.85
N SER A 155 16.10 19.17 -7.26
CA SER A 155 14.92 19.02 -6.42
C SER A 155 14.62 17.53 -6.16
N GLY A 156 14.12 17.23 -4.97
CA GLY A 156 13.85 15.84 -4.57
C GLY A 156 12.63 15.24 -5.28
N LEU A 157 12.63 13.91 -5.43
CA LEU A 157 11.48 13.17 -5.95
C LEU A 157 10.24 13.33 -5.05
N PHE A 158 10.40 13.58 -3.75
CA PHE A 158 9.26 13.91 -2.87
C PHE A 158 8.60 15.25 -3.24
N GLU A 159 9.39 16.25 -3.62
CA GLU A 159 8.86 17.56 -4.08
C GLU A 159 8.19 17.41 -5.45
N ALA A 160 8.76 16.60 -6.34
CA ALA A 160 8.18 16.30 -7.65
C ALA A 160 6.89 15.46 -7.57
N ALA A 161 6.69 14.74 -6.46
CA ALA A 161 5.52 13.92 -6.18
C ALA A 161 4.57 14.57 -5.16
N ASP A 162 4.69 15.89 -4.92
CA ASP A 162 3.84 16.58 -3.95
C ASP A 162 2.38 16.55 -4.40
N GLY A 163 1.60 15.75 -3.68
CA GLY A 163 0.25 15.37 -4.02
C GLY A 163 -0.54 14.80 -2.86
#